data_AF-A0A1F1L6A5-F1
#
_entry.id   AF-A0A1F1L6A5-F1
#
_cell.length_a   1.000
_cell.length_b   1.000
_cell.length_c   1.000
_cell.angle_alpha   90.00
_cell.angle_beta   90.00
_cell.angle_gamma   90.00
#
_symmetry.space_group_name_H-M   'P 1'
#
loop_
_entity.id
_entity.type
_entity.pdbx_description
1 polymer ?
#
loop_
_entity_poly.entity_id
_entity_poly.type
_entity_poly.pdbx_seq_one_letter_code
_entity_poly.pdbx_strand_id
1 'polypeptide(L)'
;MAYDNQELFKYIEKRAKYNVENKKFFRNTDILRAAFGVSEDKAYEIIKDMMASGKVVPNTKESLIDEYMNMLGNGYMTLSEQYSLIGGDKLSLIKKEAERRKEKFNKGTICDMLQIVFNVENKDLEDIIIKYLKTVESTDFSFKFTEESFYEFLEKDMNELDKQADRFRI
;
A
#
# COMPACT_ATOMS: atom_id res chain seq x y z
N MET A 1 6.11 -11.36 -8.63
CA MET A 1 7.17 -10.49 -9.19
C MET A 1 7.60 -9.57 -8.08
N ALA A 2 8.90 -9.54 -7.74
CA ALA A 2 9.41 -8.48 -6.86
C ALA A 2 9.17 -7.15 -7.60
N TYR A 3 8.55 -6.18 -6.95
CA TYR A 3 8.39 -4.86 -7.53
C TYR A 3 9.74 -4.30 -7.97
N ASP A 4 9.77 -3.60 -9.12
CA ASP A 4 10.92 -2.79 -9.45
C ASP A 4 11.08 -1.71 -8.37
N ASN A 5 12.31 -1.47 -7.93
CA ASN A 5 12.64 -0.51 -6.87
C ASN A 5 12.09 0.89 -7.21
N GLN A 6 12.01 1.26 -8.50
CA GLN A 6 11.42 2.53 -8.92
C GLN A 6 9.92 2.64 -8.62
N GLU A 7 9.17 1.54 -8.76
CA GLU A 7 7.73 1.52 -8.50
C GLU A 7 7.43 1.56 -7.01
N LEU A 8 8.18 0.80 -6.20
CA LEU A 8 8.09 0.87 -4.74
C LEU A 8 8.38 2.27 -4.23
N PHE A 9 9.42 2.89 -4.75
CA PHE A 9 9.83 4.22 -4.34
C PHE A 9 8.73 5.26 -4.59
N LYS A 10 8.15 5.27 -5.80
CA LYS A 10 7.03 6.16 -6.17
C LYS A 10 5.80 5.92 -5.29
N TYR A 11 5.51 4.66 -4.97
CA TYR A 11 4.39 4.33 -4.10
C TYR A 11 4.59 4.86 -2.68
N ILE A 12 5.74 4.56 -2.06
CA ILE A 12 6.09 5.00 -0.70
C ILE A 12 6.01 6.53 -0.63
N GLU A 13 6.59 7.23 -1.60
CA GLU A 13 6.56 8.70 -1.66
C GLU A 13 5.13 9.25 -1.75
N LYS A 14 4.34 8.76 -2.72
CA LYS A 14 2.95 9.18 -2.90
C LYS A 14 2.14 8.99 -1.63
N ARG A 15 2.32 7.85 -0.96
CA ARG A 15 1.56 7.50 0.24
C ARG A 15 2.00 8.31 1.46
N ALA A 16 3.30 8.53 1.62
CA ALA A 16 3.85 9.40 2.65
C ALA A 16 3.27 10.82 2.55
N LYS A 17 3.22 11.38 1.33
CA LYS A 17 2.62 12.70 1.06
C LYS A 17 1.12 12.73 1.36
N TYR A 18 0.37 11.73 0.90
CA TYR A 18 -1.06 11.60 1.17
C TYR A 18 -1.37 11.55 2.68
N ASN A 19 -0.60 10.78 3.44
CA ASN A 19 -0.82 10.58 4.87
C ASN A 19 -0.68 11.87 5.71
N VAL A 20 -0.04 12.91 5.18
CA VAL A 20 0.23 14.19 5.87
C VAL A 20 -0.46 15.41 5.23
N GLU A 21 -1.15 15.25 4.10
CA GLU A 21 -1.65 16.34 3.26
C GLU A 21 -2.49 17.38 4.04
N ASN A 22 -3.41 16.90 4.88
CA ASN A 22 -4.36 17.74 5.62
C ASN A 22 -4.11 17.78 7.14
N LYS A 23 -2.91 17.40 7.59
CA LYS A 23 -2.56 17.32 9.01
C LYS A 23 -1.67 18.48 9.44
N LYS A 24 -1.87 18.96 10.67
CA LYS A 24 -0.98 19.90 11.36
C LYS A 24 -0.13 19.11 12.36
N PHE A 25 1.14 19.46 12.47
CA PHE A 25 2.10 18.76 13.32
C PHE A 25 2.86 19.76 14.18
N PHE A 26 3.26 19.32 15.37
CA PHE A 26 4.06 20.12 16.31
C PHE A 26 5.52 19.66 16.34
N ARG A 27 5.81 18.39 16.00
CA ARG A 27 7.15 17.81 15.99
C ARG A 27 7.43 17.11 14.67
N ASN A 28 8.70 17.08 14.27
CA ASN A 28 9.15 16.39 13.06
C ASN A 28 8.97 14.88 13.15
N THR A 29 9.10 14.33 14.36
CA THR A 29 8.82 12.93 14.62
C THR A 29 7.35 12.58 14.34
N ASP A 30 6.41 13.47 14.65
CA ASP A 30 4.99 13.25 14.37
C ASP A 30 4.73 13.18 12.85
N ILE A 31 5.46 13.97 12.06
CA ILE A 31 5.40 13.95 10.59
C ILE A 31 5.88 12.59 10.07
N LEU A 32 7.07 12.13 10.47
CA LEU A 32 7.64 10.88 9.98
C LEU A 32 6.80 9.66 10.39
N ARG A 33 6.28 9.65 11.62
CA ARG A 33 5.36 8.61 12.09
C ARG A 33 4.11 8.56 11.23
N ALA A 34 3.48 9.72 10.99
CA ALA A 34 2.26 9.79 10.19
C ALA A 34 2.53 9.43 8.71
N ALA A 35 3.64 9.89 8.15
CA ALA A 35 4.00 9.67 6.76
C ALA A 35 4.35 8.19 6.49
N PHE A 36 5.22 7.61 7.33
CA PHE A 36 5.90 6.33 7.06
C PHE A 36 5.48 5.17 7.98
N GLY A 37 4.57 5.40 8.94
CA GLY A 37 4.09 4.35 9.85
C GLY A 37 5.15 3.84 10.84
N VAL A 38 6.26 4.57 11.01
CA VAL A 38 7.36 4.19 11.90
C VAL A 38 7.04 4.50 13.38
N SER A 39 7.74 3.83 14.30
CA SER A 39 7.65 4.15 15.73
C SER A 39 8.26 5.52 16.04
N GLU A 40 7.98 6.06 17.23
CA GLU A 40 8.55 7.34 17.67
C GLU A 40 10.07 7.27 17.83
N ASP A 41 10.59 6.21 18.44
CA ASP A 41 12.03 5.98 18.58
C ASP A 41 12.71 5.92 17.20
N LYS A 42 12.08 5.21 16.24
CA LYS A 42 12.61 5.14 14.88
C LYS A 42 12.57 6.49 14.17
N ALA A 43 11.51 7.27 14.37
CA ALA A 43 11.44 8.63 13.84
C ALA A 43 12.54 9.55 14.41
N TYR A 44 12.90 9.38 15.70
CA TYR A 44 14.02 10.09 16.31
C TYR A 44 15.36 9.69 15.69
N GLU A 45 15.60 8.39 15.46
CA GLU A 45 16.80 7.91 14.77
C GLU A 45 16.92 8.51 13.37
N ILE A 46 15.84 8.45 12.58
CA ILE A 46 15.80 9.00 11.22
C ILE A 46 16.16 10.49 11.22
N ILE A 47 15.56 11.28 12.13
CA ILE A 47 15.87 12.73 12.22
C ILE A 47 17.32 12.97 12.61
N LYS A 48 17.86 12.17 13.53
CA LYS A 48 19.28 12.25 13.92
C LYS A 48 20.19 11.98 12.73
N ASP A 49 19.88 10.98 11.93
CA ASP A 49 20.66 10.61 10.75
C ASP A 49 20.54 11.64 9.63
N MET A 50 19.35 12.22 9.42
CA MET A 50 19.15 13.37 8.53
C MET A 50 20.06 14.55 8.92
N MET A 51 20.11 14.88 10.22
CA MET A 51 20.98 15.96 10.72
C MET A 51 22.47 15.60 10.60
N ALA A 52 22.83 14.33 10.81
CA ALA A 52 24.20 13.85 10.67
C ALA A 52 24.72 13.92 9.22
N SER A 53 23.82 13.94 8.22
CA SER A 53 24.18 14.12 6.80
C SER A 53 24.81 15.48 6.50
N GLY A 54 24.71 16.47 7.40
CA GLY A 54 25.23 17.81 7.22
C GLY A 54 24.40 18.69 6.28
N LYS A 55 23.31 18.16 5.70
CA LYS A 55 22.38 18.92 4.87
C LYS A 55 21.41 19.72 5.74
N VAL A 56 21.14 20.95 5.33
CA VAL A 56 20.08 21.76 5.93
C VAL A 56 18.74 21.27 5.37
N VAL A 57 18.00 20.52 6.17
CA VAL A 57 16.63 20.08 5.84
C VAL A 57 15.64 21.11 6.40
N PRO A 58 14.85 21.78 5.54
CA PRO A 58 13.81 22.70 6.01
C PRO A 58 12.81 22.01 6.93
N ASN A 59 12.27 22.78 7.87
CA ASN A 59 11.31 22.28 8.85
C ASN A 59 9.87 22.21 8.27
N THR A 60 9.70 21.45 7.19
CA THR A 60 8.41 21.26 6.50
C THR A 60 8.12 19.77 6.32
N LYS A 61 6.84 19.42 6.20
CA LYS A 61 6.44 18.02 6.00
C LYS A 61 6.97 17.46 4.69
N GLU A 62 6.98 18.26 3.63
CA GLU A 62 7.51 17.88 2.33
C GLU A 62 9.02 17.64 2.40
N SER A 63 9.79 18.55 3.01
CA SER A 63 11.24 18.41 3.08
C SER A 63 11.70 17.22 3.91
N LEU A 64 10.98 16.90 5.01
CA LEU A 64 11.27 15.71 5.81
C LEU A 64 10.94 14.40 5.07
N ILE A 65 9.83 14.38 4.33
CA ILE A 65 9.45 13.23 3.49
C ILE A 65 10.48 13.03 2.39
N ASP A 66 10.82 14.08 1.64
CA ASP A 66 11.73 13.99 0.50
C ASP A 66 13.15 13.58 0.94
N GLU A 67 13.66 14.08 2.08
CA GLU A 67 14.96 13.65 2.57
C GLU A 67 14.95 12.19 3.05
N TYR A 68 13.87 11.74 3.73
CA TYR A 68 13.80 10.34 4.12
C TYR A 68 13.69 9.41 2.90
N MET A 69 12.90 9.80 1.90
CA MET A 69 12.86 9.08 0.62
C MET A 69 14.25 9.00 -0.01
N ASN A 70 15.00 10.10 -0.06
CA ASN A 70 16.37 10.09 -0.57
C ASN A 70 17.28 9.12 0.22
N MET A 71 17.17 9.09 1.55
CA MET A 71 17.92 8.14 2.37
C MET A 71 17.55 6.69 2.04
N LEU A 72 16.25 6.37 1.89
CA LEU A 72 15.79 5.05 1.46
C LEU A 72 16.35 4.66 0.08
N GLY A 73 16.39 5.61 -0.86
CA GLY A 73 16.93 5.41 -2.20
C GLY A 73 18.44 5.11 -2.20
N ASN A 74 19.14 5.60 -1.18
CA ASN A 74 20.56 5.34 -0.95
C ASN A 74 20.81 4.15 -0.02
N GLY A 75 19.80 3.32 0.27
CA GLY A 75 19.96 2.06 1.00
C GLY A 75 19.90 2.19 2.54
N TYR A 76 19.30 3.26 3.07
CA TYR A 76 19.11 3.42 4.52
C TYR A 76 18.26 2.29 5.16
N MET A 77 17.28 1.79 4.42
CA MET A 77 16.44 0.63 4.78
C MET A 77 15.95 -0.02 3.47
N THR A 78 15.53 -1.28 3.52
CA THR A 78 14.96 -1.90 2.32
C THR A 78 13.60 -1.27 1.98
N LEU A 79 13.36 -1.01 0.69
CA LEU A 79 12.05 -0.50 0.24
C LEU A 79 10.91 -1.47 0.54
N SER A 80 11.21 -2.78 0.61
CA SER A 80 10.25 -3.81 0.99
C SER A 80 9.80 -3.68 2.45
N GLU A 81 10.72 -3.46 3.40
CA GLU A 81 10.36 -3.23 4.80
C GLU A 81 9.55 -1.95 4.95
N GLN A 82 9.95 -0.87 4.27
CA GLN A 82 9.24 0.39 4.32
C GLN A 82 7.84 0.29 3.68
N TYR A 83 7.70 -0.51 2.63
CA TYR A 83 6.40 -0.84 2.05
C TYR A 83 5.53 -1.59 3.05
N SER A 84 6.05 -2.61 3.74
CA SER A 84 5.29 -3.33 4.78
C SER A 84 4.84 -2.41 5.92
N LEU A 85 5.63 -1.42 6.32
CA LEU A 85 5.22 -0.47 7.36
C LEU A 85 4.06 0.45 6.95
N ILE A 86 3.99 0.81 5.66
CA ILE A 86 3.00 1.78 5.16
C ILE A 86 1.75 1.08 4.58
N GLY A 87 1.95 -0.07 3.94
CA GLY A 87 0.90 -0.86 3.26
C GLY A 87 0.46 -2.12 4.01
N GLY A 88 1.27 -2.60 4.96
CA GLY A 88 1.22 -3.98 5.47
C GLY A 88 0.12 -4.36 6.46
N ASP A 89 -0.86 -3.52 6.72
CA ASP A 89 -2.05 -3.93 7.48
C ASP A 89 -3.31 -4.04 6.61
N LYS A 90 -3.32 -3.38 5.45
CA LYS A 90 -4.50 -3.34 4.57
C LYS A 90 -4.86 -4.69 4.00
N LEU A 91 -3.87 -5.41 3.46
CA LEU A 91 -4.12 -6.73 2.89
C LEU A 91 -4.56 -7.72 3.97
N SER A 92 -3.95 -7.67 5.15
CA SER A 92 -4.32 -8.52 6.29
C SER A 92 -5.75 -8.25 6.75
N LEU A 93 -6.15 -6.97 6.82
CA LEU A 93 -7.50 -6.57 7.18
C LEU A 93 -8.52 -6.90 6.07
N ILE A 94 -8.14 -6.74 4.79
CA ILE A 94 -8.90 -7.19 3.62
C ILE A 94 -9.11 -8.71 3.68
N LYS A 95 -8.05 -9.49 3.91
CA LYS A 95 -8.10 -10.96 4.03
C LYS A 95 -9.05 -11.38 5.13
N LYS A 96 -8.92 -10.80 6.32
CA LYS A 96 -9.77 -11.08 7.48
C LYS A 96 -11.25 -10.76 7.22
N GLU A 97 -11.55 -9.62 6.60
CA GLU A 97 -12.93 -9.23 6.31
C GLU A 97 -13.53 -10.02 5.12
N ALA A 98 -12.72 -10.35 4.12
CA ALA A 98 -13.09 -11.23 3.03
C ALA A 98 -13.40 -12.65 3.53
N GLU A 99 -12.59 -13.21 4.42
CA GLU A 99 -12.86 -14.51 5.08
C GLU A 99 -14.21 -14.51 5.80
N ARG A 100 -14.49 -13.46 6.60
CA ARG A 100 -15.78 -13.31 7.30
C ARG A 100 -16.97 -13.25 6.35
N ARG A 101 -16.82 -12.60 5.20
CA ARG A 101 -17.87 -12.51 4.17
C ARG A 101 -18.02 -13.82 3.39
N LYS A 102 -16.92 -14.54 3.18
CA LYS A 102 -16.88 -15.84 2.53
C LYS A 102 -17.63 -16.91 3.32
N GLU A 103 -17.60 -16.87 4.65
CA GLU A 103 -18.42 -17.78 5.49
C GLU A 103 -19.92 -17.72 5.15
N LYS A 104 -20.37 -16.60 4.57
CA LYS A 104 -21.76 -16.39 4.12
C LYS A 104 -21.94 -16.60 2.61
N PHE A 105 -20.87 -16.84 1.87
CA PHE A 105 -20.86 -17.04 0.42
C PHE A 105 -20.85 -18.53 0.10
N ASN A 106 -21.98 -19.06 -0.40
CA ASN A 106 -22.10 -20.49 -0.72
C ASN A 106 -21.48 -20.86 -2.07
N LYS A 107 -21.94 -20.20 -3.14
CA LYS A 107 -21.51 -20.42 -4.52
C LYS A 107 -21.91 -19.25 -5.40
N GLY A 108 -21.17 -19.01 -6.47
CA GLY A 108 -21.46 -17.96 -7.42
C GLY A 108 -20.41 -17.90 -8.52
N THR A 109 -20.58 -16.92 -9.40
CA THR A 109 -19.61 -16.53 -10.42
C THR A 109 -18.48 -15.70 -9.82
N ILE A 110 -17.48 -15.38 -10.64
CA ILE A 110 -16.41 -14.44 -10.29
C ILE A 110 -16.99 -13.07 -9.91
N CYS A 111 -18.02 -12.60 -10.63
CA CYS A 111 -18.68 -11.33 -10.32
C CYS A 111 -19.34 -11.37 -8.94
N ASP A 112 -20.04 -12.46 -8.61
CA ASP A 112 -20.68 -12.61 -7.29
C ASP A 112 -19.64 -12.60 -6.16
N MET A 113 -18.49 -13.23 -6.39
CA MET A 113 -17.37 -13.22 -5.46
C MET A 113 -16.80 -11.82 -5.27
N LEU A 114 -16.54 -11.09 -6.34
CA LEU A 114 -16.06 -9.70 -6.28
C LEU A 114 -17.05 -8.77 -5.56
N GLN A 115 -18.34 -8.93 -5.81
CA GLN A 115 -19.36 -8.09 -5.17
C GLN A 115 -19.58 -8.44 -3.70
N ILE A 116 -19.70 -9.73 -3.38
CA ILE A 116 -20.14 -10.17 -2.04
C ILE A 116 -18.95 -10.27 -1.09
N VAL A 117 -17.86 -10.90 -1.52
CA VAL A 117 -16.66 -11.11 -0.70
C VAL A 117 -15.80 -9.85 -0.71
N PHE A 118 -15.57 -9.26 -1.89
CA PHE A 118 -14.71 -8.09 -2.06
C PHE A 118 -15.45 -6.76 -2.13
N ASN A 119 -16.76 -6.70 -1.89
CA ASN A 119 -17.51 -5.44 -1.84
C ASN A 119 -17.32 -4.52 -3.06
N VAL A 120 -17.04 -5.09 -4.23
CA VAL A 120 -16.85 -4.33 -5.47
C VAL A 120 -18.21 -3.89 -5.99
N GLU A 121 -18.38 -2.59 -6.27
CA GLU A 121 -19.61 -2.08 -6.88
C GLU A 121 -19.75 -2.58 -8.33
N ASN A 122 -20.99 -2.79 -8.78
CA ASN A 122 -21.24 -3.30 -10.13
C ASN A 122 -20.57 -2.45 -11.23
N LYS A 123 -20.56 -1.13 -11.06
CA LYS A 123 -19.93 -0.18 -11.99
C LYS A 123 -18.40 -0.35 -12.12
N ASP A 124 -17.74 -0.91 -11.11
CA ASP A 124 -16.29 -1.09 -11.04
C ASP A 124 -15.87 -2.51 -11.48
N LEU A 125 -16.81 -3.44 -11.65
CA LEU A 125 -16.51 -4.85 -11.90
C LEU A 125 -15.72 -5.06 -13.19
N GLU A 126 -16.18 -4.46 -14.28
CA GLU A 126 -15.56 -4.65 -15.60
C GLU A 126 -14.09 -4.19 -15.56
N ASP A 127 -13.84 -3.01 -15.00
CA ASP A 127 -12.50 -2.44 -14.87
C ASP A 127 -11.58 -3.35 -14.03
N ILE A 128 -12.06 -3.85 -12.89
CA ILE A 128 -11.27 -4.76 -12.04
C ILE A 128 -10.98 -6.06 -12.77
N ILE A 129 -11.97 -6.65 -13.44
CA ILE A 129 -11.79 -7.90 -14.18
C ILE A 129 -10.77 -7.71 -15.30
N ILE A 130 -10.85 -6.62 -16.06
CA ILE A 130 -9.91 -6.31 -17.14
C ILE A 130 -8.49 -6.12 -16.59
N LYS A 131 -8.34 -5.34 -15.51
CA LYS A 131 -7.05 -5.16 -14.85
C LYS A 131 -6.49 -6.49 -14.35
N TYR A 132 -7.32 -7.27 -13.68
CA TYR A 132 -6.96 -8.58 -13.16
C TYR A 132 -6.47 -9.49 -14.27
N LEU A 133 -7.23 -9.65 -15.36
CA LEU A 133 -6.84 -10.47 -16.51
C LEU A 133 -5.52 -10.01 -17.16
N LYS A 134 -5.22 -8.70 -17.17
CA LYS A 134 -3.94 -8.17 -17.66
C LYS A 134 -2.74 -8.54 -16.79
N THR A 135 -2.96 -8.86 -15.51
CA THR A 135 -1.89 -9.30 -14.59
C THR A 135 -1.61 -10.80 -14.67
N VAL A 136 -2.40 -11.55 -15.43
CA VAL A 136 -2.27 -13.00 -15.58
C VAL A 136 -1.35 -13.29 -16.75
N GLU A 137 -0.13 -13.71 -16.45
CA GLU A 137 0.76 -14.29 -17.44
C GLU A 137 0.49 -15.80 -17.53
N SER A 138 0.13 -16.31 -18.70
CA SER A 138 0.04 -17.75 -18.92
C SER A 138 0.53 -18.15 -20.31
N THR A 139 1.30 -19.23 -20.36
CA THR A 139 1.65 -19.94 -21.60
C THR A 139 0.53 -20.84 -22.12
N ASP A 140 -0.47 -21.18 -21.29
CA ASP A 140 -1.63 -22.01 -21.65
C ASP A 140 -2.96 -21.39 -21.17
N PHE A 141 -3.98 -21.38 -22.03
CA PHE A 141 -5.24 -20.62 -21.88
C PHE A 141 -6.21 -21.14 -20.77
N SER A 142 -5.69 -21.63 -19.64
CA SER A 142 -6.50 -22.01 -18.47
C SER A 142 -6.28 -20.99 -17.36
N PHE A 143 -7.34 -20.25 -17.04
CA PHE A 143 -7.34 -19.27 -15.96
C PHE A 143 -8.36 -19.62 -14.88
N LYS A 144 -7.92 -19.63 -13.62
CA LYS A 144 -8.78 -19.87 -12.47
C LYS A 144 -8.73 -18.67 -11.52
N PHE A 145 -9.85 -17.97 -11.36
CA PHE A 145 -10.02 -16.95 -10.34
C PHE A 145 -10.15 -17.63 -8.97
N THR A 146 -9.30 -17.25 -8.03
CA THR A 146 -9.30 -17.70 -6.63
C THR A 146 -9.09 -16.50 -5.71
N GLU A 147 -9.36 -16.65 -4.41
CA GLU A 147 -9.01 -15.61 -3.43
C GLU A 147 -7.53 -15.31 -3.44
N GLU A 148 -6.72 -16.37 -3.46
CA GLU A 148 -5.27 -16.28 -3.45
C GLU A 148 -4.76 -15.49 -4.65
N SER A 149 -5.25 -15.82 -5.84
CA SER A 149 -4.89 -15.08 -7.05
C SER A 149 -5.43 -13.65 -7.08
N PHE A 150 -6.58 -13.36 -6.45
CA PHE A 150 -7.06 -11.99 -6.30
C PHE A 150 -6.27 -11.20 -5.25
N TYR A 151 -5.84 -11.81 -4.16
CA TYR A 151 -4.92 -11.20 -3.20
C TYR A 151 -3.57 -10.89 -3.84
N GLU A 152 -3.03 -11.81 -4.64
CA GLU A 152 -1.82 -11.55 -5.44
C GLU A 152 -2.03 -10.38 -6.41
N PHE A 153 -3.23 -10.22 -6.97
CA PHE A 153 -3.55 -9.06 -7.80
C PHE A 153 -3.58 -7.76 -7.01
N LEU A 154 -4.23 -7.74 -5.83
CA LEU A 154 -4.23 -6.55 -4.97
C LEU A 154 -2.81 -6.22 -4.49
N GLU A 155 -1.99 -7.25 -4.22
CA GLU A 155 -0.58 -7.10 -3.91
C GLU A 155 0.24 -6.56 -5.09
N LYS A 156 -0.25 -6.63 -6.34
CA LYS A 156 0.42 -6.14 -7.57
C LYS A 156 -0.17 -4.82 -8.10
N ASP A 157 -1.45 -4.51 -7.85
CA ASP A 157 -2.12 -3.25 -8.19
C ASP A 157 -2.42 -2.47 -6.91
N MET A 158 -1.42 -1.68 -6.48
CA MET A 158 -1.50 -0.93 -5.22
C MET A 158 -2.59 0.15 -5.20
N ASN A 159 -2.98 0.69 -6.35
CA ASN A 159 -4.12 1.62 -6.40
C ASN A 159 -5.43 0.88 -6.15
N GLU A 160 -5.54 -0.37 -6.64
CA GLU A 160 -6.70 -1.21 -6.35
C GLU A 160 -6.71 -1.67 -4.90
N LEU A 161 -5.55 -1.99 -4.29
CA LEU A 161 -5.45 -2.29 -2.86
C LEU A 161 -5.99 -1.14 -1.98
N ASP A 162 -5.65 0.10 -2.32
CA ASP A 162 -6.14 1.29 -1.61
C ASP A 162 -7.66 1.44 -1.75
N LYS A 163 -8.19 1.35 -2.99
CA LYS A 163 -9.64 1.35 -3.21
C LYS A 163 -10.34 0.21 -2.47
N GLN A 164 -9.70 -0.94 -2.40
CA GLN A 164 -10.24 -2.13 -1.76
C GLN A 164 -10.29 -1.98 -0.23
N ALA A 165 -9.30 -1.34 0.37
CA ALA A 165 -9.33 -0.96 1.78
C ALA A 165 -10.46 0.03 2.07
N ASP A 166 -10.63 1.05 1.22
CA ASP A 166 -11.72 2.04 1.34
C ASP A 166 -13.10 1.38 1.22
N ARG A 167 -13.26 0.41 0.30
CA ARG A 167 -14.50 -0.37 0.14
C ARG A 167 -14.89 -1.14 1.40
N PHE A 168 -13.93 -1.56 2.21
CA PHE A 168 -14.20 -2.23 3.48
C PHE A 168 -14.34 -1.27 4.67
N ARG A 169 -14.12 0.04 4.48
CA ARG A 169 -14.05 1.05 5.56
C ARG A 169 -13.10 0.62 6.68
N ILE A 170 -11.89 0.21 6.28
CA ILE A 170 -10.75 0.00 7.17
C ILE A 170 -9.95 1.31 7.24
#